data_AF-A0A414W5R5-F1
#
_entry.id   AF-A0A414W5R5-F1
#
_cell.length_a   1.000
_cell.length_b   1.000
_cell.length_c   1.000
_cell.angle_alpha   90.00
_cell.angle_beta   90.00
_cell.angle_gamma   90.00
#
_symmetry.space_group_name_H-M   'P 1'
#
loop_
_entity.id
_entity.type
_entity.pdbx_description
1 polymer ?
#
loop_
_entity_poly.entity_id
_entity_poly.type
_entity_poly.pdbx_seq_one_letter_code
_entity_poly.pdbx_strand_id
1 'polypeptide(L)'
;MKCEKCGAELYEGAKFCQNCGHEVTPPKTQTLECPKCGGVMTMDFDNPIKVCPFCGNRELIVESEMTTRQRVRNKTIRNISNDIRATGKEFIESRERIKREKEKNDMKVLLGMAIFLILIILFSFIMSIFGQ
;
A
#
# COMPACT_ATOMS: atom_id res chain seq x y z
N MET A 1 -23.19 -28.43 17.55
CA MET A 1 -23.13 -27.33 18.57
C MET A 1 -24.55 -26.90 18.91
N LYS A 2 -24.80 -26.25 20.07
CA LYS A 2 -26.13 -25.75 20.45
C LYS A 2 -26.17 -24.23 20.40
N CYS A 3 -27.32 -23.66 20.05
CA CYS A 3 -27.52 -22.22 20.04
C CYS A 3 -27.45 -21.66 21.47
N GLU A 4 -26.59 -20.68 21.71
CA GLU A 4 -26.44 -20.04 23.03
C GLU A 4 -27.71 -19.32 23.49
N LYS A 5 -28.56 -18.88 22.56
CA LYS A 5 -29.78 -18.13 22.86
C LYS A 5 -30.99 -19.01 23.15
N CYS A 6 -31.17 -20.11 22.41
CA CYS A 6 -32.40 -20.93 22.50
C CYS A 6 -32.15 -22.42 22.74
N GLY A 7 -30.89 -22.86 22.82
CA GLY A 7 -30.52 -24.26 23.07
C GLY A 7 -30.76 -25.23 21.91
N ALA A 8 -31.30 -24.77 20.77
CA ALA A 8 -31.54 -25.62 19.61
C ALA A 8 -30.23 -26.20 19.05
N GLU A 9 -30.28 -27.45 18.57
CA GLU A 9 -29.15 -28.06 17.87
C GLU A 9 -28.88 -27.37 16.54
N LEU A 10 -27.59 -27.13 16.28
CA LEU A 10 -27.08 -26.48 15.09
C LEU A 10 -26.13 -27.43 14.36
N TYR A 11 -26.26 -27.46 13.04
CA TYR A 11 -25.35 -28.18 12.14
C TYR A 11 -24.00 -27.46 12.01
N GLU A 12 -22.97 -28.21 11.64
CA GLU A 12 -21.61 -27.68 11.47
C GLU A 12 -21.58 -26.62 10.35
N GLY A 13 -21.08 -25.42 10.67
CA GLY A 13 -21.03 -24.29 9.73
C GLY A 13 -22.31 -23.45 9.62
N ALA A 14 -23.32 -23.67 10.48
CA ALA A 14 -24.50 -22.81 10.55
C ALA A 14 -24.11 -21.36 10.90
N LYS A 15 -24.49 -20.40 10.06
CA LYS A 15 -24.28 -18.95 10.30
C LYS A 15 -25.37 -18.31 11.16
N PHE A 16 -26.56 -18.90 11.16
CA PHE A 16 -27.72 -18.42 11.91
C PHE A 16 -28.50 -19.62 12.47
N CYS A 17 -29.09 -19.46 13.65
CA CYS A 17 -29.95 -20.44 14.25
C CYS A 17 -31.30 -20.50 13.51
N GLN A 18 -31.64 -21.65 12.95
CA GLN A 18 -32.91 -21.85 12.24
C GLN A 18 -34.15 -21.73 13.13
N ASN A 19 -33.98 -21.89 14.46
CA ASN A 19 -35.08 -21.83 15.41
C ASN A 19 -35.37 -20.41 15.94
N CYS A 20 -34.33 -19.59 16.18
CA CYS A 20 -34.50 -18.28 16.82
C CYS A 20 -33.91 -17.09 16.04
N GLY A 21 -33.27 -17.35 14.90
CA GLY A 21 -32.64 -16.33 14.05
C GLY A 21 -31.36 -15.71 14.63
N HIS A 22 -30.87 -16.17 15.79
CA HIS A 22 -29.64 -15.65 16.37
C HIS A 22 -28.44 -16.01 15.50
N GLU A 23 -27.53 -15.06 15.31
CA GLU A 23 -26.27 -15.29 14.60
C GLU A 23 -25.42 -16.29 15.37
N VAL A 24 -24.86 -17.25 14.65
CA VAL A 24 -24.05 -18.33 15.19
C VAL A 24 -22.64 -18.11 14.66
N THR A 25 -21.72 -17.77 15.55
CA THR A 25 -20.30 -17.74 15.19
C THR A 25 -19.75 -19.15 15.39
N PRO A 26 -19.30 -19.85 14.32
CA PRO A 26 -18.70 -21.16 14.49
C PRO A 26 -17.43 -21.04 15.35
N PRO A 27 -17.22 -21.94 16.33
CA PRO A 27 -15.97 -21.98 17.07
C PRO A 27 -14.87 -22.25 16.05
N LYS A 28 -13.97 -21.29 15.91
CA LYS A 28 -12.79 -21.50 15.08
C LYS A 28 -11.94 -22.49 15.86
N THR A 29 -11.75 -23.69 15.35
CA THR A 29 -10.87 -24.70 15.93
C THR A 29 -9.67 -24.86 15.01
N GLN A 30 -8.47 -24.93 15.57
CA GLN A 30 -7.26 -25.20 14.79
C GLN A 30 -6.59 -26.45 15.31
N THR A 31 -6.26 -27.34 14.39
CA THR A 31 -5.44 -28.50 14.68
C THR A 31 -3.98 -28.09 14.58
N LEU A 32 -3.21 -28.35 15.64
CA LEU A 32 -1.80 -28.01 15.76
C LEU A 32 -0.99 -29.29 15.96
N GLU A 33 0.12 -29.40 15.24
CA GLU A 33 1.10 -30.46 15.44
C GLU A 33 2.34 -29.89 16.14
N CYS A 34 2.81 -30.58 17.17
CA CYS A 34 4.01 -30.16 17.89
C CYS A 34 5.27 -30.61 17.14
N PRO A 35 6.16 -29.69 16.70
CA PRO A 35 7.37 -30.07 15.96
C PRO A 35 8.37 -30.88 16.79
N LYS A 36 8.26 -30.85 18.13
CA LYS A 36 9.17 -31.56 19.04
C LYS A 36 8.75 -33.02 19.28
N CYS A 37 7.46 -33.33 19.29
CA CYS A 37 6.98 -34.66 19.66
C CYS A 37 5.96 -35.27 18.68
N GLY A 38 5.56 -34.55 17.63
CA GLY A 38 4.52 -34.97 16.69
C GLY A 38 3.12 -35.05 17.31
N GLY A 39 2.93 -34.49 18.51
CA GLY A 39 1.64 -34.53 19.19
C GLY A 39 0.64 -33.61 18.50
N VAL A 40 -0.48 -34.18 18.05
CA VAL A 40 -1.58 -33.44 17.42
C VAL A 40 -2.59 -33.03 18.48
N MET A 41 -2.95 -31.75 18.53
CA MET A 41 -3.93 -31.20 19.45
C MET A 41 -4.88 -30.23 18.74
N THR A 42 -6.14 -30.19 19.16
CA THR A 42 -7.12 -29.21 18.68
C THR A 42 -7.25 -28.09 19.69
N MET A 43 -7.19 -26.84 19.22
CA MET A 43 -7.23 -25.65 20.05
C MET A 43 -8.38 -24.74 19.64
N ASP A 44 -9.11 -24.27 20.65
CA ASP A 44 -10.11 -23.21 20.53
C ASP A 44 -9.40 -21.84 20.61
N PHE A 45 -9.80 -20.88 19.77
CA PHE A 45 -9.14 -19.56 19.72
C PHE A 45 -9.23 -18.79 21.04
N ASP A 46 -10.22 -19.09 21.88
CA ASP A 46 -10.44 -18.41 23.16
C ASP A 46 -9.46 -18.88 24.26
N ASN A 47 -8.81 -20.03 24.08
CA ASN A 47 -7.84 -20.55 25.04
C ASN A 47 -6.57 -21.08 24.36
N PRO A 48 -5.66 -20.20 23.90
CA PRO A 48 -4.41 -20.62 23.27
C PRO A 48 -3.48 -21.25 24.32
N ILE A 49 -3.42 -22.58 24.38
CA ILE A 49 -2.49 -23.33 25.22
C ILE A 49 -1.06 -23.08 24.72
N LYS A 50 -0.29 -22.26 25.44
CA LYS A 50 1.08 -21.87 25.04
C LYS A 50 2.14 -22.97 25.21
N VAL A 51 1.75 -24.14 25.69
CA VAL A 51 2.65 -25.25 26.03
C VAL A 51 2.02 -26.57 25.59
N CYS A 52 2.72 -27.34 24.76
CA CYS A 52 2.31 -28.67 24.34
C CYS A 52 2.05 -29.55 25.58
N PRO A 53 0.82 -30.09 25.77
CA PRO A 53 0.49 -30.93 26.92
C PRO A 53 1.21 -32.29 26.90
N PHE A 54 1.70 -32.72 25.73
CA PHE A 54 2.37 -34.01 25.57
C PHE A 54 3.86 -33.97 25.93
N CYS A 55 4.57 -32.87 25.65
CA CYS A 55 6.04 -32.80 25.80
C CYS A 55 6.57 -31.50 26.42
N GLY A 56 5.69 -30.55 26.75
CA GLY A 56 6.08 -29.27 27.34
C GLY A 56 6.71 -28.27 26.37
N ASN A 57 6.71 -28.54 25.06
CA ASN A 57 7.26 -27.59 24.07
C ASN A 57 6.42 -26.31 23.98
N ARG A 58 7.07 -25.15 23.90
CA ARG A 58 6.38 -23.85 23.86
C ARG A 58 6.22 -23.29 22.44
N GLU A 59 6.91 -23.89 21.48
CA GLU A 59 6.92 -23.49 20.08
C GLU A 59 5.98 -24.41 19.30
N LEU A 60 4.72 -23.99 19.18
CA LEU A 60 3.69 -24.67 18.39
C LEU A 60 3.50 -23.89 17.09
N ILE A 61 3.54 -24.58 15.95
CA ILE A 61 3.35 -23.98 14.63
C ILE A 61 1.85 -23.97 14.34
N VAL A 62 1.31 -22.77 14.15
CA VAL A 62 -0.11 -22.54 13.83
C VAL A 62 -0.27 -22.58 12.32
N GLU A 63 -0.64 -23.73 11.77
CA GLU A 63 -1.03 -23.86 10.36
C GLU A 63 -2.48 -23.39 10.20
N SER A 64 -2.68 -22.06 10.26
CA SER A 64 -3.95 -21.44 9.90
C SER A 64 -3.97 -21.18 8.41
N GLU A 65 -4.35 -22.17 7.60
CA GLU A 65 -4.66 -21.90 6.20
C GLU A 65 -5.89 -20.97 6.11
N MET A 66 -5.75 -19.96 5.25
CA MET A 66 -6.76 -18.96 4.83
C MET A 66 -6.92 -17.69 5.71
N THR A 67 -6.05 -16.73 5.40
CA THR A 67 -6.32 -15.28 5.34
C THR A 67 -6.85 -14.60 6.60
N THR A 68 -5.95 -14.20 7.51
CA THR A 68 -6.03 -12.85 8.11
C THR A 68 -4.62 -12.31 8.38
N ARG A 69 -3.87 -12.05 7.30
CA ARG A 69 -2.84 -10.99 7.29
C ARG A 69 -3.50 -9.59 7.33
N GLN A 70 -4.53 -9.41 8.15
CA GLN A 70 -5.18 -8.14 8.40
C GLN A 70 -4.94 -7.76 9.86
N ARG A 71 -3.72 -7.26 10.14
CA ARG A 71 -3.47 -6.03 10.90
C ARG A 71 -2.01 -5.78 11.33
N VAL A 72 -1.01 -6.54 10.88
CA VAL A 72 0.41 -6.13 11.09
C VAL A 72 1.16 -5.82 9.78
N ARG A 73 0.62 -6.16 8.60
CA ARG A 73 1.25 -5.86 7.29
C ARG A 73 0.43 -4.91 6.41
N ASN A 74 -0.21 -3.91 7.00
CA ASN A 74 -0.90 -2.85 6.23
C ASN A 74 -0.21 -1.48 6.35
N LYS A 75 0.52 -1.21 7.43
CA LYS A 75 1.16 0.11 7.65
C LYS A 75 2.37 0.34 6.74
N THR A 76 3.22 -0.68 6.57
CA THR A 76 4.42 -0.58 5.73
C THR A 76 4.08 -0.48 4.25
N ILE A 77 3.10 -1.27 3.76
CA ILE A 77 2.69 -1.22 2.35
C ILE A 77 2.03 0.13 2.02
N ARG A 78 1.21 0.67 2.94
CA ARG A 78 0.59 1.99 2.75
C ARG A 78 1.62 3.12 2.72
N ASN A 79 2.62 3.09 3.60
CA ASN A 79 3.69 4.09 3.61
C ASN A 79 4.54 4.02 2.32
N ILE A 80 4.96 2.81 1.92
CA ILE A 80 5.69 2.60 0.66
C ILE A 80 4.86 3.10 -0.54
N SER A 81 3.56 2.80 -0.57
CA SER A 81 2.68 3.25 -1.66
C SER A 81 2.50 4.77 -1.71
N ASN A 82 2.58 5.44 -0.54
CA ASN A 82 2.51 6.89 -0.45
C ASN A 82 3.84 7.53 -0.88
N ASP A 83 4.98 6.97 -0.46
CA ASP A 83 6.30 7.46 -0.84
C ASP A 83 6.52 7.37 -2.35
N ILE A 84 6.14 6.24 -2.98
CA ILE A 84 6.20 6.09 -4.45
C ILE A 84 5.36 7.17 -5.16
N ARG A 85 4.18 7.52 -4.63
CA ARG A 85 3.33 8.60 -5.19
C ARG A 85 3.92 9.99 -4.96
N ALA A 86 4.54 10.23 -3.81
CA ALA A 86 5.19 11.49 -3.49
C ALA A 86 6.38 11.74 -4.41
N THR A 87 7.30 10.78 -4.51
CA THR A 87 8.48 10.86 -5.40
C THR A 87 8.06 11.05 -6.86
N GLY A 88 7.02 10.34 -7.32
CA GLY A 88 6.48 10.51 -8.67
C GLY A 88 5.93 11.92 -8.94
N LYS A 89 5.19 12.50 -8.00
CA LYS A 89 4.66 13.87 -8.12
C LYS A 89 5.77 14.92 -8.15
N GLU A 90 6.75 14.82 -7.26
CA GLU A 90 7.87 15.77 -7.19
C GLU A 90 8.69 15.78 -8.49
N PHE A 91 8.93 14.61 -9.09
CA PHE A 91 9.65 14.52 -10.37
C PHE A 91 8.87 15.17 -11.53
N ILE A 92 7.55 14.92 -11.60
CA ILE A 92 6.67 15.52 -12.62
C ILE A 92 6.68 17.05 -12.47
N GLU A 93 6.50 17.55 -11.25
CA GLU A 93 6.46 18.99 -10.99
C GLU A 93 7.81 19.67 -11.28
N SER A 94 8.92 19.05 -10.88
CA SER A 94 10.27 19.56 -11.16
C SER A 94 10.51 19.70 -12.65
N ARG A 95 10.10 18.70 -13.44
CA ARG A 95 10.23 18.71 -14.90
C ARG A 95 9.35 19.79 -15.55
N GLU A 96 8.14 20.02 -15.06
CA GLU A 96 7.26 21.08 -15.54
C GLU A 96 7.81 22.49 -15.26
N ARG A 97 8.46 22.69 -14.10
CA ARG A 97 9.14 23.97 -13.79
C ARG A 97 10.30 24.23 -14.75
N ILE A 98 11.18 23.23 -14.95
CA ILE A 98 12.32 23.33 -15.87
C ILE A 98 11.84 23.65 -17.29
N LYS A 99 10.76 23.00 -17.76
CA LYS A 99 10.20 23.26 -19.10
C LYS A 99 9.72 24.70 -19.26
N ARG A 100 8.99 25.23 -18.27
CA ARG A 100 8.51 26.63 -18.28
C ARG A 100 9.65 27.65 -18.22
N GLU A 101 10.70 27.38 -17.46
CA GLU A 101 11.88 28.25 -17.43
C GLU A 101 12.63 28.23 -18.75
N LYS A 102 12.81 27.05 -19.36
CA LYS A 102 13.43 26.92 -20.67
C LYS A 102 12.64 27.68 -21.74
N GLU A 103 11.32 27.53 -21.80
CA GLU A 103 10.48 28.27 -22.75
C GLU A 103 10.62 29.79 -22.58
N LYS A 104 10.71 30.30 -21.35
CA LYS A 104 10.97 31.73 -21.09
C LYS A 104 12.36 32.16 -21.53
N ASN A 105 13.37 31.33 -21.28
CA ASN A 105 14.75 31.64 -21.67
C ASN A 105 14.93 31.61 -23.18
N ASP A 106 14.38 30.60 -23.85
CA ASP A 106 14.36 30.48 -25.31
C ASP A 106 13.65 31.69 -25.94
N MET A 107 12.52 32.13 -25.37
CA MET A 107 11.83 33.35 -25.80
C MET A 107 12.67 34.62 -25.61
N LYS A 108 13.38 34.77 -24.49
CA LYS A 108 14.28 35.92 -24.24
C LYS A 108 15.48 35.92 -25.18
N VAL A 109 16.07 34.75 -25.44
CA VAL A 109 17.19 34.58 -26.38
C VAL A 109 16.73 34.98 -27.78
N LEU A 110 15.56 34.51 -28.22
CA LEU A 110 15.01 34.87 -29.52
C LEU A 110 14.78 36.38 -29.66
N LEU A 111 14.19 37.02 -28.63
CA LEU A 111 13.98 38.47 -28.61
C LEU A 111 15.32 39.24 -28.62
N GLY A 112 16.32 38.79 -27.86
CA GLY A 112 17.65 39.38 -27.84
C GLY A 112 18.36 39.29 -29.19
N MET A 113 18.29 38.14 -29.86
CA MET A 113 18.85 37.94 -31.20
C MET A 113 18.17 38.85 -32.24
N ALA A 114 16.86 39.03 -32.17
CA ALA A 114 16.14 39.94 -33.07
C ALA A 114 16.57 41.40 -32.90
N ILE A 115 16.70 41.88 -31.65
CA ILE A 115 17.17 43.24 -31.35
C ILE A 115 18.60 43.45 -31.88
N PHE A 116 19.47 42.47 -31.69
CA PHE A 116 20.85 42.54 -32.17
C PHE A 116 20.93 42.68 -33.70
N LEU A 117 20.12 41.92 -34.46
CA LEU A 117 20.03 42.04 -35.91
C LEU A 117 19.53 43.42 -36.36
N ILE A 118 18.52 43.97 -35.68
CA ILE A 118 18.00 45.32 -35.98
C ILE A 118 19.07 46.38 -35.78
N LEU A 119 19.85 46.29 -34.68
CA LEU A 119 20.96 47.22 -34.43
C LEU A 119 22.05 47.14 -35.51
N ILE A 120 22.38 45.94 -35.99
CA ILE A 120 23.33 45.76 -37.09
C ILE A 120 22.82 46.41 -38.37
N ILE A 121 21.54 46.23 -38.69
CA ILE A 121 20.92 46.84 -39.89
C ILE A 121 20.93 48.36 -39.79
N LEU A 122 20.53 48.91 -38.64
CA LEU A 122 20.57 50.36 -38.39
C LEU A 122 21.99 50.91 -38.48
N PHE A 123 22.97 50.23 -37.88
CA PHE A 123 24.36 50.63 -37.94
C PHE A 123 24.88 50.64 -39.38
N SER A 124 24.55 49.61 -40.16
CA SER A 124 24.90 49.53 -41.59
C SER A 124 24.29 50.68 -42.38
N PHE A 125 23.03 51.03 -42.08
CA PHE A 125 22.34 52.14 -42.74
C PHE A 125 22.97 53.50 -42.41
N ILE A 126 23.34 53.71 -41.14
CA ILE A 126 24.05 54.92 -40.69
C ILE A 126 25.42 55.02 -41.38
N MET A 127 26.19 53.93 -41.43
CA MET A 127 27.50 53.92 -42.08
C MET A 127 27.39 54.23 -43.58
N SER A 128 26.33 53.80 -44.27
CA SER A 128 26.09 54.15 -45.67
C SER A 128 25.71 55.62 -45.89
N ILE A 129 25.06 56.27 -44.92
CA ILE A 129 24.67 57.70 -45.00
C ILE A 129 25.85 58.62 -44.71
N PHE A 130 26.70 58.27 -43.74
CA PHE A 130 27.84 59.10 -43.32
C PHE A 130 29.16 58.76 -44.06
N GLY A 131 29.22 57.63 -44.76
CA GLY A 131 30.39 57.18 -45.52
C GLY A 131 30.42 57.59 -46.99
N GLN A 132 29.50 58.46 -47.42
CA GLN A 132 29.47 59.11 -48.74
C GLN A 132 29.76 60.60 -48.58
#